data_AF-A0A7S2MT34-F1
#
_entry.id   AF-A0A7S2MT34-F1
#
_cell.length_a   1.000
_cell.length_b   1.000
_cell.length_c   1.000
_cell.angle_alpha   90.00
_cell.angle_beta   90.00
_cell.angle_gamma   90.00
#
_symmetry.space_group_name_H-M   'P 1'
#
loop_
_entity.id
_entity.type
_entity.pdbx_description
1 polymer ?
#
loop_
_entity_poly.entity_id
_entity_poly.type
_entity_poly.pdbx_seq_one_letter_code
_entity_poly.pdbx_strand_id
1 'polypeptide(L)'
;RRVGSLTVSFDNAAGDGQDVHVPCDMPGIKKLGLHMAVKGGSAAKPNALPPVESGSRASKRMDAAQRYMADHRLEEILADSMREVLSRKPADPLAFLSDLLLKRR
;
A
#
# COMPACT_ATOMS: atom_id res chain seq x y z
N ARG A 1 12.87 29.39 3.53
CA ARG A 1 11.67 29.94 4.23
C ARG A 1 10.45 29.60 3.37
N ARG A 2 9.50 28.82 3.90
CA ARG A 2 8.26 28.47 3.18
C ARG A 2 7.36 29.71 3.11
N VAL A 3 6.72 29.95 1.98
CA VAL A 3 5.90 31.15 1.73
C VAL A 3 4.42 30.83 1.49
N GLY A 4 4.05 29.55 1.42
CA GLY A 4 2.67 29.09 1.24
C GLY A 4 2.62 27.57 1.05
N SER A 5 1.45 26.97 1.19
CA SER A 5 1.19 25.57 0.83
C SER A 5 -0.25 25.39 0.40
N LEU A 6 -0.46 24.51 -0.58
CA LEU A 6 -1.78 24.14 -1.09
C LEU A 6 -1.75 22.69 -1.57
N THR A 7 -2.82 21.96 -1.31
CA THR A 7 -3.01 20.59 -1.80
C THR A 7 -3.96 20.63 -2.98
N VAL A 8 -3.60 19.96 -4.07
CA VAL A 8 -4.40 19.90 -5.31
C VAL A 8 -4.62 18.43 -5.65
N SER A 9 -5.87 18.06 -5.94
CA SER A 9 -6.24 16.72 -6.38
C SER A 9 -6.38 16.69 -7.90
N PHE A 10 -5.72 15.72 -8.56
CA PHE A 10 -5.79 15.52 -10.00
C PHE A 10 -6.63 14.29 -10.36
N ASP A 11 -7.81 14.17 -9.76
CA ASP A 11 -8.68 12.99 -9.89
C ASP A 11 -9.21 12.79 -11.32
N ASN A 12 -9.22 13.84 -12.14
CA ASN A 12 -9.48 13.77 -13.58
C ASN A 12 -8.29 14.34 -14.34
N ALA A 13 -7.23 13.54 -14.50
CA ALA A 13 -6.06 13.85 -15.33
C ALA A 13 -6.41 13.76 -16.83
N ALA A 14 -7.37 14.57 -17.29
CA ALA A 14 -7.77 14.67 -18.69
C ALA A 14 -6.76 15.46 -19.54
N GLY A 15 -5.63 15.88 -18.97
CA GLY A 15 -4.56 16.60 -19.66
C GLY A 15 -4.82 18.09 -19.84
N ASP A 16 -6.02 18.59 -19.50
CA ASP A 16 -6.29 20.03 -19.45
C ASP A 16 -5.69 20.62 -18.16
N GLY A 17 -4.93 21.70 -18.30
CA GLY A 17 -4.22 22.32 -17.18
C GLY A 17 -5.17 23.01 -16.21
N GLN A 18 -4.90 22.86 -14.92
CA GLN A 18 -5.65 23.50 -13.84
C GLN A 18 -4.94 24.75 -13.35
N ASP A 19 -5.65 25.88 -13.30
CA ASP A 19 -5.18 27.08 -12.62
C ASP A 19 -5.46 26.99 -11.11
N VAL A 20 -4.40 27.25 -10.34
CA VAL A 20 -4.35 27.00 -8.89
C VAL A 20 -3.81 28.25 -8.20
N HIS A 21 -4.52 28.73 -7.17
CA HIS A 21 -4.10 29.91 -6.39
C HIS A 21 -3.59 29.52 -5.01
N VAL A 22 -2.28 29.61 -4.80
CA VAL A 22 -1.63 29.34 -3.52
C VAL A 22 -1.67 30.60 -2.65
N PRO A 23 -2.24 30.54 -1.43
CA PRO A 23 -2.16 31.64 -0.49
C PRO A 23 -0.70 31.81 -0.02
N CYS A 24 -0.21 33.05 -0.02
CA CYS A 24 1.18 33.34 0.34
C CYS A 24 1.29 34.25 1.58
N ASP A 25 2.22 33.90 2.47
CA ASP A 25 2.55 34.64 3.69
C ASP A 25 3.74 35.61 3.45
N MET A 26 3.78 36.25 2.28
CA MET A 26 4.80 37.22 1.90
C MET A 26 4.21 38.64 1.86
N PRO A 27 4.85 39.65 2.49
CA PRO A 27 4.36 41.02 2.45
C PRO A 27 4.36 41.54 1.00
N GLY A 28 3.17 41.86 0.48
CA GLY A 28 2.96 42.37 -0.88
C GLY A 28 2.34 41.36 -1.87
N ILE A 29 2.43 40.05 -1.60
CA ILE A 29 1.88 39.01 -2.49
C ILE A 29 0.94 38.11 -1.69
N LYS A 30 -0.36 38.36 -1.81
CA LYS A 30 -1.40 37.61 -1.05
C LYS A 30 -1.74 36.25 -1.66
N LYS A 31 -1.60 36.10 -2.98
CA LYS A 31 -1.94 34.88 -3.74
C LYS A 31 -0.98 34.71 -4.91
N LEU A 32 -0.48 33.50 -5.12
CA LEU A 32 0.34 33.10 -6.26
C LEU A 32 -0.48 32.18 -7.16
N GLY A 33 -0.72 32.60 -8.41
CA GLY A 33 -1.40 31.76 -9.42
C GLY A 33 -0.40 30.84 -10.11
N LEU A 34 -0.70 29.55 -10.21
CA LEU A 34 0.07 28.54 -10.90
C LEU A 34 -0.84 27.77 -11.85
N HIS A 35 -0.44 27.65 -13.11
CA HIS A 35 -1.09 26.76 -14.07
C HIS A 35 -0.39 25.39 -14.03
N MET A 36 -1.14 24.32 -13.74
CA MET A 36 -0.61 22.99 -13.48
C MET A 36 -1.32 21.94 -14.34
N ALA A 37 -0.58 21.26 -15.23
CA ALA A 37 -1.09 20.14 -16.02
C ALA A 37 -0.35 18.85 -15.66
N VAL A 38 -1.08 17.75 -15.48
CA VAL A 38 -0.51 16.42 -15.23
C VAL A 38 -0.86 15.51 -16.40
N LYS A 39 0.15 15.08 -17.17
CA LYS A 39 -0.01 14.11 -18.25
C LYS A 39 0.09 12.70 -17.69
N GLY A 40 -1.05 12.07 -17.42
CA GLY A 40 -1.12 10.66 -17.00
C GLY A 40 -0.68 9.73 -18.13
N GLY A 41 0.22 8.78 -17.83
CA GLY A 41 0.56 7.70 -18.75
C GLY A 41 -0.68 6.85 -19.05
N SER A 42 -1.03 6.72 -20.32
CA SER A 42 -2.20 5.96 -20.77
C SER A 42 -2.02 4.47 -20.44
N ALA A 43 -2.86 3.94 -19.55
CA ALA A 43 -3.14 2.52 -19.45
C ALA A 43 -4.65 2.33 -19.38
N ALA A 44 -5.15 1.44 -20.23
CA ALA A 44 -6.56 1.19 -20.47
C ALA A 44 -7.30 0.62 -19.24
N LYS A 45 -8.59 0.96 -19.15
CA LYS A 45 -9.63 0.52 -18.19
C LYS A 45 -9.81 -1.02 -18.11
N PRO A 46 -10.66 -1.60 -17.22
CA PRO A 46 -10.95 -1.31 -15.80
C PRO A 46 -11.17 -2.63 -15.00
N ASN A 47 -10.18 -3.23 -14.32
CA ASN A 47 -10.44 -4.22 -13.23
C ASN A 47 -9.17 -4.78 -12.54
N ALA A 48 -8.16 -3.95 -12.32
CA ALA A 48 -7.04 -4.34 -11.47
C ALA A 48 -6.51 -3.13 -10.72
N LEU A 49 -6.59 -3.15 -9.39
CA LEU A 49 -5.66 -2.43 -8.53
C LEU A 49 -4.23 -2.96 -8.83
N PRO A 50 -3.13 -2.23 -8.57
CA PRO A 50 -2.87 -0.78 -8.43
C PRO A 50 -1.62 -0.38 -9.33
N PRO A 51 -0.94 0.79 -9.20
CA PRO A 51 -0.04 1.03 -8.06
C PRO A 51 -0.07 2.49 -7.55
N VAL A 52 -0.24 2.62 -6.25
CA VAL A 52 -0.03 3.87 -5.52
C VAL A 52 1.48 4.06 -5.36
N GLU A 53 2.10 4.87 -6.22
CA GLU A 53 3.53 5.24 -6.13
C GLU A 53 3.85 6.23 -4.98
N SER A 54 3.15 6.10 -3.86
CA SER A 54 3.49 6.75 -2.59
C SER A 54 3.56 5.75 -1.44
N GLY A 55 3.91 4.51 -1.74
CA GLY A 55 4.26 3.49 -0.76
C GLY A 55 5.54 3.87 0.00
N SER A 56 5.37 4.64 1.07
CA SER A 56 6.22 4.72 2.27
C SER A 56 7.01 3.42 2.46
N ARG A 57 8.25 3.47 2.97
CA ARG A 57 9.10 2.29 3.28
C ARG A 57 8.33 1.11 3.91
N ALA A 58 7.22 1.37 4.60
CA ALA A 58 6.25 0.38 5.07
C ALA A 58 5.67 -0.53 3.95
N SER A 59 5.21 0.02 2.83
CA SER A 59 4.64 -0.76 1.71
C SER A 59 5.67 -1.71 1.09
N LYS A 60 6.90 -1.24 0.84
CA LYS A 60 7.98 -2.13 0.36
C LYS A 60 8.32 -3.26 1.33
N ARG A 61 8.23 -3.00 2.65
CA ARG A 61 8.43 -4.02 3.68
C ARG A 61 7.29 -5.04 3.70
N MET A 62 6.05 -4.59 3.54
CA MET A 62 4.89 -5.48 3.45
C MET A 62 4.96 -6.38 2.21
N ASP A 63 5.31 -5.83 1.05
CA ASP A 63 5.46 -6.62 -0.18
C ASP A 63 6.55 -7.70 -0.03
N ALA A 64 7.68 -7.35 0.59
CA ALA A 64 8.76 -8.30 0.84
C ALA A 64 8.33 -9.42 1.81
N ALA A 65 7.60 -9.08 2.87
CA ALA A 65 7.07 -10.07 3.81
C ALA A 65 6.04 -11.00 3.15
N GLN A 66 5.14 -10.45 2.32
CA GLN A 66 4.13 -11.23 1.62
C GLN A 66 4.77 -12.20 0.61
N ARG A 67 5.80 -11.76 -0.13
CA ARG A 67 6.58 -12.64 -1.00
C ARG A 67 7.27 -13.76 -0.22
N TYR A 68 7.91 -13.43 0.91
CA TYR A 68 8.54 -14.44 1.76
C TYR A 68 7.54 -15.49 2.25
N MET A 69 6.34 -15.07 2.67
CA MET A 69 5.28 -16.00 3.08
C MET A 69 4.81 -16.89 1.93
N ALA A 70 4.69 -16.34 0.72
CA ALA A 70 4.28 -17.09 -0.47
C ALA A 70 5.36 -18.08 -0.95
N ASP A 71 6.61 -17.64 -1.04
CA ASP A 71 7.75 -18.44 -1.52
C ASP A 71 7.98 -19.66 -0.61
N HIS A 72 7.81 -19.48 0.70
CA HIS A 72 7.92 -20.55 1.69
C HIS A 72 6.59 -21.25 2.00
N ARG A 73 5.50 -20.89 1.32
CA ARG A 73 4.15 -21.45 1.50
C ARG A 73 3.70 -21.51 2.96
N LEU A 74 4.09 -20.50 3.75
CA LEU A 74 3.88 -20.50 5.20
C LEU A 74 2.38 -20.50 5.55
N GLU A 75 1.56 -19.84 4.73
CA GLU A 75 0.10 -19.79 4.92
C GLU A 75 -0.54 -21.17 4.73
N GLU A 76 -0.15 -21.92 3.70
CA GLU A 76 -0.67 -23.26 3.42
C GLU A 76 -0.29 -24.24 4.54
N ILE A 77 0.99 -24.24 4.93
CA ILE A 77 1.50 -25.11 6.00
C ILE A 77 0.80 -24.82 7.33
N LEU A 78 0.63 -23.54 7.66
CA LEU A 78 -0.06 -23.14 8.89
C LEU A 78 -1.55 -23.50 8.84
N ALA A 79 -2.23 -23.26 7.72
CA ALA A 79 -3.65 -23.58 7.57
C ALA A 79 -3.93 -25.08 7.74
N ASP A 80 -3.09 -25.93 7.14
CA ASP A 80 -3.20 -27.37 7.30
C ASP A 80 -2.94 -27.83 8.74
N SER A 81 -1.90 -27.27 9.37
CA SER A 81 -1.56 -27.62 10.74
C SER A 81 -2.66 -27.19 11.72
N MET A 82 -3.28 -26.04 11.47
CA MET A 82 -4.44 -25.55 12.22
C MET A 82 -5.67 -26.44 12.03
N ARG A 83 -5.91 -26.97 10.83
CA ARG A 83 -6.99 -27.94 10.60
C ARG A 83 -6.80 -29.20 11.43
N GLU A 84 -5.58 -29.71 11.57
CA GLU A 84 -5.30 -30.86 12.43
C GLU A 84 -5.55 -30.55 13.91
N VAL A 85 -5.12 -29.39 14.39
CA VAL A 85 -5.38 -28.94 15.78
C VAL A 85 -6.88 -28.88 16.04
N LEU A 86 -7.65 -28.28 15.14
CA LEU A 86 -9.10 -28.15 15.27
C LEU A 86 -9.84 -29.50 15.19
N SER A 87 -9.31 -30.43 14.41
CA SER A 87 -9.87 -31.78 14.28
C SER A 87 -9.62 -32.62 15.53
N ARG A 88 -8.38 -32.64 16.03
CA ARG A 88 -7.98 -33.50 17.15
C ARG A 88 -8.26 -32.90 18.52
N LYS A 89 -8.41 -31.57 18.60
CA LYS A 89 -8.62 -30.82 19.85
C LYS A 89 -7.69 -31.29 20.98
N PRO A 90 -6.37 -31.27 20.76
CA PRO A 90 -5.41 -31.71 21.77
C PRO A 90 -5.51 -30.85 23.04
N ALA A 91 -5.14 -31.42 24.18
CA ALA A 91 -5.13 -30.72 25.46
C ALA A 91 -4.15 -29.53 25.48
N ASP A 92 -3.06 -29.61 24.72
CA ASP A 92 -2.12 -28.51 24.48
C ASP A 92 -1.99 -28.22 22.97
N PRO A 93 -2.77 -27.25 22.44
CA PRO A 93 -2.73 -26.88 21.03
C PRO A 93 -1.39 -26.31 20.56
N LEU A 94 -0.66 -25.60 21.40
CA LEU A 94 0.58 -24.91 21.00
C LEU A 94 1.75 -25.89 20.88
N ALA A 95 1.86 -26.80 21.85
CA ALA A 95 2.85 -27.88 21.78
C ALA A 95 2.59 -28.78 20.56
N PHE A 96 1.33 -29.13 20.29
CA PHE A 96 0.97 -29.93 19.13
C PHE A 96 1.23 -29.22 17.80
N LEU A 97 0.88 -27.93 17.70
CA LEU A 97 1.10 -27.13 16.49
C LEU A 97 2.59 -26.98 16.17
N SER A 98 3.42 -26.70 17.18
CA SER A 98 4.87 -26.58 16.97
C SER A 98 5.52 -27.88 16.52
N ASP A 99 5.11 -29.02 17.08
CA ASP A 99 5.58 -30.35 16.65
C ASP A 99 5.15 -30.68 15.21
N LEU A 100 3.93 -30.28 14.80
CA LEU A 100 3.48 -30.42 13.41
C LEU A 100 4.30 -29.58 12.43
N LEU A 101 4.60 -28.32 12.78
CA LEU A 101 5.39 -27.43 11.94
C LEU A 101 6.84 -27.92 11.78
N LEU A 102 7.42 -28.49 12.84
CA LEU A 102 8.77 -29.06 12.80
C LEU A 102 8.88 -30.31 11.94
N LYS A 103 7.83 -31.15 11.91
CA LYS A 103 7.81 -32.39 11.10
C LYS A 103 7.64 -32.15 9.60
N ARG A 104 7.11 -31.00 9.19
CA ARG A 104 6.85 -30.66 7.77
C ARG A 104 8.00 -29.90 7.08
N ARG A 105 9.21 -29.94 7.65
CA ARG A 105 10.39 -29.29 7.09
C ARG A 105 11.01 -30.04 5.92
#